data_AF-A0A923KR75-F1
#
_entry.id   AF-A0A923KR75-F1
#
_cell.length_a   1.000
_cell.length_b   1.000
_cell.length_c   1.000
_cell.angle_alpha   90.00
_cell.angle_beta   90.00
_cell.angle_gamma   90.00
#
_symmetry.space_group_name_H-M   'P 1'
#
loop_
_entity.id
_entity.type
_entity.pdbx_description
1 polymer ?
#
loop_
_entity_poly.entity_id
_entity_poly.type
_entity_poly.pdbx_seq_one_letter_code
_entity_poly.pdbx_strand_id
1 'polypeptide(L)'
;MLSTYRHFHFKVLPIFMLTILSGCNPKPPACGDEQTQSALRSTLVEQTQKIVANMQPGAETSGQAGFKSYFSGLVIGLSNITSDGYDSNAKKYSCHAQVTFNGNNFPNESILPIDYHTQSTEDSASQKWVLQLDGKPELVNVLAKEAIKNLEAQNKASKLKTIEIAPSDAVYFEKENTGKDTTPIRIATRFGTLSVSTEDKLLLNGRPTTPQLDGNNDLTLLDTKSVGDQDIVLIKNTGGSGCPATFYFVQLSKTGLSISKEFGTCSDAYHLNQTGNSLNVTMPGFLGPFEPEQNRSAAEKQKHTFTLDNGILSENGKPL
;
A
#
# COMPACT_ATOMS: atom_id res chain seq x y z
N MET A 1 72.00 32.43 63.75
CA MET A 1 70.71 31.72 63.66
C MET A 1 70.41 31.46 62.19
N LEU A 2 70.44 30.19 61.80
CA LEU A 2 70.11 29.74 60.44
C LEU A 2 68.62 29.98 60.15
N SER A 3 68.29 30.38 58.92
CA SER A 3 67.05 29.93 58.28
C SER A 3 67.18 30.05 56.76
N THR A 4 67.37 28.89 56.14
CA THR A 4 67.27 28.61 54.71
C THR A 4 65.79 28.66 54.28
N TYR A 5 65.44 29.41 53.22
CA TYR A 5 64.16 29.24 52.54
C TYR A 5 64.35 28.91 51.06
N ARG A 6 63.85 27.71 50.74
CA ARG A 6 63.97 26.95 49.51
C ARG A 6 62.93 27.42 48.49
N HIS A 7 63.31 27.47 47.22
CA HIS A 7 62.41 27.58 46.08
C HIS A 7 61.37 26.44 46.08
N PHE A 8 60.09 26.79 45.94
CA PHE A 8 59.03 25.84 45.62
C PHE A 8 58.39 26.25 44.30
N HIS A 9 58.69 25.48 43.25
CA HIS A 9 58.02 25.56 41.96
C HIS A 9 56.56 25.11 42.12
N PHE A 10 55.63 26.02 41.88
CA PHE A 10 54.21 25.71 41.75
C PHE A 10 54.00 24.99 40.41
N LYS A 11 53.96 23.65 40.43
CA LYS A 11 53.46 22.85 39.30
C LYS A 11 51.96 23.06 39.23
N VAL A 12 51.51 23.78 38.20
CA VAL A 12 50.09 23.90 37.82
C VAL A 12 49.64 22.51 37.39
N LEU A 13 48.84 21.86 38.23
CA LEU A 13 48.16 20.60 37.93
C LEU A 13 47.05 20.92 36.90
N PRO A 14 47.01 20.28 35.72
CA PRO A 14 45.87 20.42 34.84
C PRO A 14 44.67 19.75 35.50
N ILE A 15 43.68 20.56 35.86
CA ILE A 15 42.34 20.08 36.21
C ILE A 15 41.80 19.42 34.94
N PHE A 16 41.88 18.09 34.87
CA PHE A 16 41.08 17.29 33.95
C PHE A 16 39.62 17.51 34.35
N MET A 17 38.94 18.43 33.66
CA MET A 17 37.48 18.41 33.59
C MET A 17 37.10 17.04 33.03
N LEU A 18 36.65 16.12 33.89
CA LEU A 18 35.73 15.09 33.45
C LEU A 18 34.48 15.82 32.98
N THR A 19 34.41 16.12 31.68
CA THR A 19 33.14 16.31 31.00
C THR A 19 32.42 14.97 31.12
N ILE A 20 31.54 14.88 32.12
CA ILE A 20 30.51 13.85 32.16
C ILE A 20 29.70 14.11 30.90
N LEU A 21 29.99 13.36 29.84
CA LEU A 21 29.12 13.22 28.69
C LEU A 21 27.86 12.53 29.21
N SER A 22 26.97 13.29 29.86
CA SER A 22 25.57 12.92 29.95
C SER A 22 25.11 12.86 28.50
N GLY A 23 25.17 11.66 27.92
CA GLY A 23 24.65 11.41 26.58
C GLY A 23 23.22 11.92 26.58
N CYS A 24 23.00 13.05 25.91
CA CYS A 24 21.68 13.60 25.69
C CYS A 24 20.95 12.64 24.75
N ASN A 25 20.47 11.53 25.29
CA ASN A 25 19.57 10.68 24.53
C ASN A 25 18.28 11.49 24.40
N PRO A 26 17.86 11.85 23.18
CA PRO A 26 16.72 12.73 23.00
C PRO A 26 15.49 12.09 23.64
N LYS A 27 14.68 12.91 24.31
CA LYS A 27 13.37 12.47 24.82
C LYS A 27 12.59 11.88 23.65
N PRO A 28 11.78 10.83 23.89
CA PRO A 28 10.93 10.32 22.83
C PRO A 28 9.86 11.39 22.50
N PRO A 29 9.22 11.31 21.32
CA PRO A 29 8.07 12.15 20.99
C PRO A 29 6.98 12.05 22.07
N ALA A 30 6.25 13.14 22.30
CA ALA A 30 5.15 13.17 23.26
C ALA A 30 3.92 12.44 22.69
N CYS A 31 2.96 12.10 23.56
CA CYS A 31 1.77 11.30 23.21
C CYS A 31 0.99 11.85 21.99
N GLY A 32 0.81 13.17 21.90
CA GLY A 32 0.05 13.80 20.83
C GLY A 32 0.83 14.08 19.55
N ASP A 33 2.15 13.86 19.53
CA ASP A 33 2.99 14.25 18.40
C ASP A 33 2.66 13.44 17.14
N GLU A 34 2.77 14.06 15.97
CA GLU A 34 2.47 13.41 14.69
C GLU A 34 3.29 12.14 14.47
N GLN A 35 4.55 12.13 14.93
CA GLN A 35 5.43 10.95 14.90
C GLN A 35 4.89 9.81 15.76
N THR A 36 4.37 10.12 16.94
CA THR A 36 3.72 9.16 17.84
C THR A 36 2.46 8.59 17.20
N GLN A 37 1.61 9.44 16.62
CA GLN A 37 0.39 9.01 15.96
C GLN A 37 0.67 8.12 14.74
N SER A 38 1.68 8.46 13.93
CA SER A 38 2.10 7.65 12.79
C SER A 38 2.66 6.30 13.24
N ALA A 39 3.51 6.27 14.27
CA ALA A 39 4.04 5.02 14.81
C ALA A 39 2.92 4.15 15.38
N LEU A 40 1.95 4.75 16.07
CA LEU A 40 0.82 4.05 16.67
C LEU A 40 -0.03 3.35 15.60
N ARG A 41 -0.35 4.05 14.50
CA ARG A 41 -1.05 3.44 13.34
C ARG A 41 -0.26 2.25 12.78
N SER A 42 1.04 2.41 12.57
CA SER A 42 1.91 1.34 12.07
C SER A 42 1.95 0.14 13.02
N THR A 43 2.09 0.38 14.33
CA THR A 43 2.11 -0.66 15.36
C THR A 43 0.78 -1.42 15.42
N LEU A 44 -0.36 -0.73 15.28
CA LEU A 44 -1.67 -1.39 15.23
C LEU A 44 -1.77 -2.36 14.04
N VAL A 45 -1.36 -1.93 12.85
CA VAL A 45 -1.33 -2.79 11.65
C VAL A 45 -0.44 -4.02 11.89
N GLU A 46 0.78 -3.80 12.37
CA GLU A 46 1.76 -4.87 12.61
C GLU A 46 1.26 -5.89 13.65
N GLN A 47 0.69 -5.42 14.76
CA GLN A 47 0.17 -6.29 15.82
C GLN A 47 -1.05 -7.08 15.33
N THR A 48 -1.97 -6.44 14.58
CA THR A 48 -3.10 -7.16 14.00
C THR A 48 -2.63 -8.23 13.03
N GLN A 49 -1.63 -7.95 12.19
CA GLN A 49 -1.06 -8.92 11.28
C GLN A 49 -0.50 -10.14 12.00
N LYS A 50 0.23 -9.93 13.11
CA LYS A 50 0.73 -11.02 13.96
C LYS A 50 -0.40 -11.87 14.55
N ILE A 51 -1.50 -11.25 15.00
CA ILE A 51 -2.64 -11.99 15.54
C ILE A 51 -3.34 -12.81 14.45
N VAL A 52 -3.58 -12.23 13.26
CA VAL A 52 -4.21 -12.96 12.15
C VAL A 52 -3.34 -14.13 11.69
N ALA A 53 -2.02 -13.95 11.61
CA ALA A 53 -1.07 -15.02 11.29
C ALA A 53 -1.15 -16.20 12.27
N ASN A 54 -1.36 -15.91 13.56
CA ASN A 54 -1.49 -16.93 14.60
C ASN A 54 -2.87 -17.65 14.55
N MET A 55 -3.93 -16.93 14.16
CA MET A 55 -5.30 -17.49 14.09
C MET A 55 -5.54 -18.33 12.83
N GLN A 56 -4.83 -18.06 11.73
CA GLN A 56 -4.87 -18.86 10.50
C GLN A 56 -3.44 -19.30 10.11
N PRO A 57 -2.92 -20.39 10.72
CA PRO A 57 -1.60 -20.90 10.40
C PRO A 57 -1.55 -21.33 8.92
N GLY A 58 -0.63 -20.74 8.14
CA GLY A 58 -0.49 -21.01 6.71
C GLY A 58 -1.22 -20.04 5.78
N ALA A 59 -1.99 -19.07 6.30
CA ALA A 59 -2.43 -17.93 5.51
C ALA A 59 -1.27 -16.92 5.39
N GLU A 60 -0.90 -16.52 4.17
CA GLU A 60 0.11 -15.49 3.90
C GLU A 60 -0.39 -14.07 4.28
N THR A 61 -0.65 -13.84 5.56
CA THR A 61 -1.21 -12.59 6.08
C THR A 61 -0.28 -11.38 5.90
N SER A 62 1.03 -11.62 5.76
CA SER A 62 2.05 -10.58 5.62
C SER A 62 2.25 -10.02 4.21
N GLY A 63 1.48 -10.51 3.23
CA GLY A 63 1.55 -10.06 1.84
C GLY A 63 0.24 -10.14 1.05
N GLN A 64 -0.81 -10.77 1.60
CA GLN A 64 -2.10 -10.90 0.93
C GLN A 64 -2.71 -9.54 0.58
N ALA A 65 -3.00 -9.34 -0.70
CA ALA A 65 -3.67 -8.16 -1.22
C ALA A 65 -4.96 -7.82 -0.44
N GLY A 66 -5.67 -8.83 0.04
CA GLY A 66 -6.86 -8.67 0.89
C GLY A 66 -6.60 -8.02 2.25
N PHE A 67 -5.48 -8.35 2.90
CA PHE A 67 -5.11 -7.78 4.21
C PHE A 67 -4.64 -6.33 4.05
N LYS A 68 -3.82 -6.07 3.03
CA LYS A 68 -3.40 -4.71 2.67
C LYS A 68 -4.61 -3.84 2.28
N SER A 69 -5.50 -4.35 1.44
CA SER A 69 -6.74 -3.67 1.04
C SER A 69 -7.64 -3.35 2.24
N TYR A 70 -7.76 -4.30 3.19
CA TYR A 70 -8.49 -4.07 4.43
C TYR A 70 -7.96 -2.87 5.22
N PHE A 71 -6.63 -2.76 5.40
CA PHE A 71 -6.03 -1.64 6.13
C PHE A 71 -5.99 -0.34 5.32
N SER A 72 -5.83 -0.40 4.00
CA SER A 72 -5.91 0.78 3.13
C SER A 72 -7.30 1.43 3.13
N GLY A 73 -8.35 0.63 3.33
CA GLY A 73 -9.74 1.11 3.47
C GLY A 73 -10.11 1.55 4.89
N LEU A 74 -9.19 1.48 5.85
CA LEU A 74 -9.43 1.78 7.26
C LEU A 74 -8.90 3.18 7.60
N VAL A 75 -9.79 4.07 8.01
CA VAL A 75 -9.45 5.37 8.57
C VAL A 75 -9.28 5.21 10.08
N ILE A 76 -8.05 5.39 10.57
CA ILE A 76 -7.71 5.33 12.00
C ILE A 76 -7.48 6.74 12.53
N GLY A 77 -8.44 7.23 13.31
CA GLY A 77 -8.38 8.48 14.04
C GLY A 77 -7.88 8.28 15.47
N LEU A 78 -7.29 9.33 16.04
CA LEU A 78 -6.92 9.40 17.44
C LEU A 78 -7.55 10.65 18.04
N SER A 79 -8.23 10.49 19.17
CA SER A 79 -8.85 11.57 19.90
C SER A 79 -8.62 11.41 21.40
N ASN A 80 -8.91 12.46 22.16
CA ASN A 80 -8.83 12.46 23.62
C ASN A 80 -7.47 11.96 24.15
N ILE A 81 -6.38 12.38 23.49
CA ILE A 81 -5.02 11.98 23.88
C ILE A 81 -4.64 12.71 25.17
N THR A 82 -4.34 11.94 26.22
CA THR A 82 -3.83 12.44 27.51
C THR A 82 -2.52 11.76 27.87
N SER A 83 -1.76 12.36 28.78
CA SER A 83 -0.48 11.84 29.25
C SER A 83 -0.38 11.96 30.77
N ASP A 84 0.19 10.94 31.41
CA ASP A 84 0.57 10.98 32.83
C ASP A 84 1.84 11.81 33.08
N GLY A 85 2.44 12.35 32.02
CA GLY A 85 3.70 13.06 32.05
C GLY A 85 4.90 12.19 31.66
N TYR A 86 6.07 12.83 31.64
CA TYR A 86 7.34 12.18 31.30
C TYR A 86 7.99 11.59 32.55
N ASP A 87 8.20 10.27 32.55
CA ASP A 87 9.06 9.62 33.53
C ASP A 87 10.52 9.69 33.06
N SER A 88 11.32 10.52 33.74
CA SER A 88 12.74 10.70 33.42
C SER A 88 13.61 9.49 33.76
N ASN A 89 13.21 8.66 34.72
CA ASN A 89 13.96 7.46 35.10
C ASN A 89 13.72 6.35 34.07
N ALA A 90 12.46 6.16 33.66
CA ALA A 90 12.10 5.18 32.63
C ALA A 90 12.32 5.69 31.20
N LYS A 91 12.63 6.98 31.03
CA LYS A 91 12.73 7.71 29.74
C LYS A 91 11.47 7.49 28.87
N LYS A 92 10.29 7.55 29.49
CA LYS A 92 9.01 7.10 28.92
C LYS A 92 7.90 8.14 29.10
N TYR A 93 7.01 8.26 28.11
CA TYR A 93 5.68 8.82 28.32
C TYR A 93 4.67 7.70 28.48
N SER A 94 3.79 7.80 29.47
CA SER A 94 2.55 7.02 29.53
C SER A 94 1.42 7.84 28.93
N CYS A 95 0.68 7.21 28.02
CA CYS A 95 -0.31 7.87 27.18
C CYS A 95 -1.62 7.09 27.17
N HIS A 96 -2.71 7.83 27.14
CA HIS A 96 -4.06 7.29 26.95
C HIS A 96 -4.69 7.98 25.74
N ALA A 97 -5.43 7.25 24.93
CA ALA A 97 -6.18 7.83 23.81
C ALA A 97 -7.43 7.03 23.52
N GLN A 98 -8.31 7.63 22.71
CA GLN A 98 -9.39 6.92 22.04
C GLN A 98 -9.01 6.74 20.57
N VAL A 99 -9.02 5.49 20.11
CA VAL A 99 -8.90 5.18 18.69
C VAL A 99 -10.28 5.14 18.09
N THR A 100 -10.49 5.94 17.06
CA THR A 100 -11.67 5.84 16.20
C THR A 100 -11.29 5.08 14.95
N PHE A 101 -12.16 4.17 14.53
CA PHE A 101 -12.00 3.45 13.27
C PHE A 101 -13.29 3.51 12.46
N ASN A 102 -13.12 3.85 11.19
CA ASN A 102 -14.17 3.93 10.19
C ASN A 102 -13.64 3.35 8.87
N GLY A 103 -14.50 2.68 8.12
CA GLY A 103 -14.14 2.12 6.82
C GLY A 103 -15.28 1.25 6.30
N ASN A 104 -15.11 0.74 5.07
CA ASN A 104 -16.16 -0.05 4.41
C ASN A 104 -16.56 -1.33 5.19
N ASN A 105 -15.68 -1.82 6.07
CA ASN A 105 -15.91 -2.99 6.92
C ASN A 105 -16.47 -2.63 8.31
N PHE A 106 -16.54 -1.34 8.65
CA PHE A 106 -17.02 -0.83 9.92
C PHE A 106 -18.26 0.04 9.67
N PRO A 107 -19.47 -0.55 9.70
CA PRO A 107 -20.70 0.17 9.34
C PRO A 107 -21.02 1.32 10.29
N ASN A 108 -20.42 1.32 11.49
CA ASN A 108 -20.51 2.39 12.46
C ASN A 108 -19.10 2.77 12.92
N GLU A 109 -18.89 4.06 13.15
CA GLU A 109 -17.69 4.53 13.85
C GLU A 109 -17.60 3.82 15.20
N SER A 110 -16.46 3.20 15.43
CA SER A 110 -16.19 2.48 16.65
C SER A 110 -15.07 3.19 17.38
N ILE A 111 -15.26 3.38 18.67
CA ILE A 111 -14.36 4.14 19.53
C ILE A 111 -13.88 3.20 20.62
N LEU A 112 -12.57 2.95 20.67
CA LEU A 112 -11.97 2.08 21.67
C LEU A 112 -10.85 2.80 22.42
N PRO A 113 -10.81 2.71 23.77
CA PRO A 113 -9.71 3.25 24.53
C PRO A 113 -8.44 2.42 24.28
N ILE A 114 -7.30 3.09 24.29
CA ILE A 114 -5.98 2.46 24.26
C ILE A 114 -5.04 3.14 25.25
N ASP A 115 -4.16 2.32 25.80
CA ASP A 115 -3.03 2.74 26.59
C ASP A 115 -1.75 2.40 25.82
N TYR A 116 -0.82 3.35 25.78
CA TYR A 116 0.44 3.16 25.07
C TYR A 116 1.57 3.95 25.70
N HIS A 117 2.79 3.58 25.32
CA HIS A 117 4.01 4.18 25.80
C HIS A 117 4.94 4.53 24.65
N THR A 118 5.56 5.71 24.72
CA THR A 118 6.72 6.05 23.88
C THR A 118 7.97 6.06 24.76
N GLN A 119 9.02 5.35 24.35
CA GLN A 119 10.23 5.20 25.15
C GLN A 119 11.48 5.40 24.30
N SER A 120 12.46 6.18 24.79
CA SER A 120 13.75 6.30 24.11
C SER A 120 14.52 4.97 24.18
N THR A 121 15.19 4.60 23.09
CA THR A 121 16.07 3.44 23.03
C THR A 121 17.53 3.87 23.02
N GLU A 122 18.42 2.97 23.42
CA GLU A 122 19.88 3.18 23.37
C GLU A 122 20.48 2.64 22.06
N ASP A 123 19.65 2.12 21.15
CA ASP A 123 20.07 1.45 19.93
C ASP A 123 20.47 2.43 18.81
N SER A 124 21.41 1.99 17.97
CA SER A 124 22.07 2.73 16.89
C SER A 124 21.34 2.70 15.55
N ALA A 125 20.21 2.01 15.46
CA ALA A 125 19.33 2.05 14.30
C ALA A 125 18.69 3.44 14.13
N SER A 126 18.24 3.77 12.92
CA SER A 126 17.76 5.09 12.48
C SER A 126 16.64 5.74 13.31
N GLN A 127 16.00 5.00 14.23
CA GLN A 127 14.95 5.51 15.10
C GLN A 127 15.29 5.25 16.59
N LYS A 128 15.51 6.32 17.34
CA LYS A 128 16.00 6.32 18.74
C LYS A 128 14.91 6.13 19.80
N TRP A 129 13.74 5.62 19.40
CA TRP A 129 12.61 5.44 20.30
C TRP A 129 11.65 4.37 19.77
N VAL A 130 10.84 3.81 20.67
CA VAL A 130 9.84 2.79 20.37
C VAL A 130 8.47 3.18 20.91
N LEU A 131 7.43 2.70 20.23
CA LEU A 131 6.05 2.74 20.71
C LEU A 131 5.64 1.33 21.15
N GLN A 132 5.03 1.23 22.33
CA GLN A 132 4.49 -0.02 22.87
C GLN A 132 3.01 0.19 23.23
N LEU A 133 2.15 -0.75 22.84
CA LEU A 133 0.76 -0.80 23.25
C LEU A 133 0.65 -1.60 24.55
N ASP A 134 -0.10 -1.08 25.52
CA ASP A 134 -0.27 -1.76 26.81
C ASP A 134 -1.49 -2.69 26.79
N GLY A 135 -1.28 -3.91 27.31
CA GLY A 135 -2.31 -4.94 27.34
C GLY A 135 -2.71 -5.42 25.95
N LYS A 136 -3.43 -6.55 25.88
CA LYS A 136 -3.99 -7.05 24.60
C LYS A 136 -5.13 -6.12 24.20
N PRO A 137 -4.92 -5.15 23.30
CA PRO A 137 -5.94 -4.14 23.07
C PRO A 137 -7.09 -4.90 22.44
N GLU A 138 -8.26 -4.84 23.07
CA GLU A 138 -9.49 -5.37 22.51
C GLU A 138 -9.64 -4.91 21.04
N LEU A 139 -9.17 -3.70 20.76
CA LEU A 139 -8.92 -3.14 19.43
C LEU A 139 -8.16 -4.08 18.47
N VAL A 140 -6.99 -4.58 18.82
CA VAL A 140 -6.19 -5.45 17.91
C VAL A 140 -6.93 -6.75 17.63
N ASN A 141 -7.66 -7.29 18.62
CA ASN A 141 -8.48 -8.49 18.43
C ASN A 141 -9.72 -8.21 17.56
N VAL A 142 -10.37 -7.06 17.72
CA VAL A 142 -11.50 -6.63 16.88
C VAL A 142 -11.04 -6.45 15.44
N LEU A 143 -9.93 -5.73 15.24
CA LEU A 143 -9.33 -5.54 13.92
C LEU A 143 -8.91 -6.86 13.28
N ALA A 144 -8.34 -7.80 14.06
CA ALA A 144 -7.95 -9.11 13.56
C ALA A 144 -9.17 -9.94 13.12
N LYS A 145 -10.25 -9.95 13.90
CA LYS A 145 -11.48 -10.68 13.55
C LYS A 145 -12.13 -10.14 12.29
N GLU A 146 -12.24 -8.82 12.17
CA GLU A 146 -12.81 -8.20 10.96
C GLU A 146 -11.90 -8.37 9.74
N ALA A 147 -10.57 -8.33 9.92
CA ALA A 147 -9.63 -8.66 8.86
C ALA A 147 -9.80 -10.11 8.38
N ILE A 148 -9.92 -11.08 9.30
CA ILE A 148 -10.18 -12.49 8.96
C ILE A 148 -11.49 -12.63 8.20
N LYS A 149 -12.58 -12.00 8.67
CA LYS A 149 -13.88 -12.03 8.01
C LYS A 149 -13.82 -11.45 6.60
N ASN A 150 -13.07 -10.36 6.40
CA ASN A 150 -12.86 -9.79 5.07
C ASN A 150 -12.06 -10.74 4.17
N LEU A 151 -10.97 -11.33 4.67
CA LEU A 151 -10.18 -12.34 3.95
C LEU A 151 -11.03 -13.56 3.57
N GLU A 152 -11.87 -14.06 4.48
CA GLU A 152 -12.79 -15.18 4.21
C GLU A 152 -13.85 -14.82 3.17
N ALA A 153 -14.39 -13.60 3.21
CA ALA A 153 -15.34 -13.13 2.20
C ALA A 153 -14.69 -13.04 0.81
N GLN A 154 -13.46 -12.52 0.73
CA GLN A 154 -12.68 -12.48 -0.51
C GLN A 154 -12.34 -13.90 -1.01
N ASN A 155 -11.91 -14.79 -0.11
CA ASN A 155 -11.61 -16.19 -0.43
C ASN A 155 -12.85 -16.98 -0.87
N LYS A 156 -14.03 -16.67 -0.30
CA LYS A 156 -15.30 -17.26 -0.74
C LYS A 156 -15.70 -16.73 -2.11
N ALA A 157 -15.54 -15.44 -2.36
CA ALA A 157 -15.79 -14.84 -3.67
C ALA A 157 -14.85 -15.38 -4.75
N SER A 158 -13.58 -15.65 -4.42
CA SER A 158 -12.62 -16.28 -5.33
C SER A 158 -12.88 -17.78 -5.52
N LYS A 159 -13.30 -18.51 -4.48
CA LYS A 159 -13.64 -19.95 -4.58
C LYS A 159 -14.96 -20.20 -5.31
N LEU A 160 -15.95 -19.30 -5.21
CA LEU A 160 -17.15 -19.33 -6.07
C LEU A 160 -16.83 -19.05 -7.54
N LYS A 161 -15.73 -18.35 -7.85
CA LYS A 161 -15.22 -18.20 -9.22
C LYS A 161 -14.53 -19.46 -9.77
N THR A 162 -14.18 -20.46 -8.94
CA THR A 162 -13.45 -21.67 -9.38
C THR A 162 -14.34 -22.89 -9.67
N ILE A 163 -15.64 -22.87 -9.34
CA ILE A 163 -16.55 -24.00 -9.61
C ILE A 163 -17.41 -23.68 -10.82
N GLU A 164 -17.04 -24.28 -11.96
CA GLU A 164 -17.69 -24.38 -13.29
C GLU A 164 -16.89 -23.79 -14.45
N ILE A 165 -15.72 -24.36 -14.79
CA ILE A 165 -15.29 -24.47 -16.20
C ILE A 165 -14.49 -25.78 -16.39
N ALA A 166 -14.92 -26.59 -17.35
CA ALA A 166 -14.24 -27.79 -17.84
C ALA A 166 -12.86 -27.46 -18.45
N PRO A 167 -11.92 -28.43 -18.56
CA PRO A 167 -10.52 -28.13 -18.83
C PRO A 167 -10.27 -27.84 -20.32
N SER A 168 -10.38 -26.57 -20.70
CA SER A 168 -9.55 -25.94 -21.73
C SER A 168 -9.63 -24.43 -21.54
N ASP A 169 -8.50 -23.75 -21.70
CA ASP A 169 -8.32 -22.30 -21.68
C ASP A 169 -7.98 -21.71 -20.31
N ALA A 170 -6.68 -21.53 -20.11
CA ALA A 170 -6.08 -20.92 -18.93
C ALA A 170 -6.57 -19.48 -18.75
N VAL A 171 -7.39 -19.28 -17.70
CA VAL A 171 -7.65 -17.97 -17.09
C VAL A 171 -6.37 -17.54 -16.39
N TYR A 172 -5.74 -16.46 -16.85
CA TYR A 172 -4.62 -15.84 -16.14
C TYR A 172 -5.15 -15.16 -14.87
N PHE A 173 -4.92 -15.78 -13.72
CA PHE A 173 -4.85 -15.07 -12.45
C PHE A 173 -3.46 -14.44 -12.34
N GLU A 174 -3.39 -13.22 -11.82
CA GLU A 174 -2.12 -12.54 -11.56
C GLU A 174 -1.15 -13.49 -10.87
N LYS A 175 0.05 -13.62 -11.44
CA LYS A 175 1.16 -14.28 -10.75
C LYS A 175 1.61 -13.28 -9.69
N GLU A 176 1.04 -13.37 -8.49
CA GLU A 176 1.47 -12.57 -7.34
C GLU A 176 2.97 -12.79 -7.15
N ASN A 177 3.74 -11.75 -7.45
CA ASN A 177 5.19 -11.75 -7.36
C ASN A 177 5.59 -11.91 -5.89
N THR A 178 6.25 -13.02 -5.61
CA THR A 178 7.01 -13.27 -4.39
C THR A 178 8.02 -12.16 -4.15
N GLY A 179 7.86 -11.40 -3.06
CA GLY A 179 8.94 -10.68 -2.40
C GLY A 179 9.50 -9.45 -3.13
N LYS A 180 9.38 -8.30 -2.46
CA LYS A 180 10.31 -7.16 -2.47
C LYS A 180 11.29 -7.10 -3.67
N ASP A 181 10.78 -6.62 -4.79
CA ASP A 181 11.60 -5.96 -5.79
C ASP A 181 11.04 -4.54 -5.98
N THR A 182 11.76 -3.54 -5.47
CA THR A 182 11.45 -2.11 -5.69
C THR A 182 11.84 -1.65 -7.09
N THR A 183 12.06 -2.58 -8.03
CA THR A 183 12.30 -2.24 -9.42
C THR A 183 10.98 -1.82 -10.05
N PRO A 184 10.88 -0.60 -10.61
CA PRO A 184 9.67 -0.17 -11.32
C PRO A 184 9.35 -1.22 -12.39
N ILE A 185 8.11 -1.70 -12.45
CA ILE A 185 7.70 -2.69 -13.44
C ILE A 185 8.03 -2.12 -14.82
N ARG A 186 8.90 -2.84 -15.55
CA ARG A 186 9.31 -2.49 -16.92
C ARG A 186 8.87 -3.58 -17.86
N ILE A 187 8.31 -3.18 -18.98
CA ILE A 187 7.92 -4.08 -20.05
C ILE A 187 8.84 -3.84 -21.23
N ALA A 188 9.57 -4.87 -21.64
CA ALA A 188 10.35 -4.85 -22.87
C ALA A 188 9.45 -5.13 -24.07
N THR A 189 9.62 -4.33 -25.12
CA THR A 189 8.96 -4.48 -26.43
C THR A 189 10.02 -4.48 -27.53
N ARG A 190 9.63 -4.85 -28.76
CA ARG A 190 10.45 -4.75 -29.97
C ARG A 190 10.85 -3.30 -30.31
N PHE A 191 10.20 -2.31 -29.70
CA PHE A 191 10.39 -0.88 -29.99
C PHE A 191 10.96 -0.08 -28.81
N GLY A 192 11.35 -0.77 -27.73
CA GLY A 192 11.92 -0.16 -26.53
C GLY A 192 11.28 -0.69 -25.26
N THR A 193 11.62 -0.06 -24.14
CA THR A 193 11.12 -0.44 -22.83
C THR A 193 10.11 0.57 -22.32
N LEU A 194 8.90 0.11 -22.01
CA LEU A 194 7.92 0.89 -21.26
C LEU A 194 8.17 0.76 -19.76
N SER A 195 7.96 1.85 -19.05
CA SER A 195 8.04 1.93 -17.58
C SER A 195 7.16 3.06 -17.07
N VAL A 196 6.84 3.04 -15.79
CA VAL A 196 6.13 4.13 -15.10
C VAL A 196 7.10 4.84 -14.16
N SER A 197 7.09 6.17 -14.18
CA SER A 197 7.92 7.01 -13.30
C SER A 197 7.37 7.04 -11.86
N THR A 198 8.11 7.60 -10.92
CA THR A 198 7.61 7.87 -9.55
C THR A 198 6.52 8.95 -9.47
N GLU A 199 6.28 9.67 -10.56
CA GLU A 199 5.19 10.65 -10.70
C GLU A 199 4.03 10.08 -11.56
N ASP A 200 3.93 8.76 -11.68
CA ASP A 200 2.86 8.06 -12.42
C ASP A 200 2.76 8.41 -13.91
N LYS A 201 3.86 8.85 -14.51
CA LYS A 201 3.96 9.12 -15.95
C LYS A 201 4.45 7.91 -16.73
N LEU A 202 3.86 7.67 -17.90
CA LEU A 202 4.35 6.67 -18.84
C LEU A 202 5.66 7.14 -19.49
N LEU A 203 6.67 6.26 -19.45
CA LEU A 203 7.97 6.48 -20.05
C LEU A 203 8.28 5.41 -21.11
N LEU A 204 8.82 5.83 -22.26
CA LEU A 204 9.45 4.96 -23.26
C LEU A 204 10.97 5.21 -23.25
N ASN A 205 11.75 4.16 -23.00
CA ASN A 205 13.21 4.23 -22.87
C ASN A 205 13.66 5.30 -21.85
N GLY A 206 12.90 5.44 -20.76
CA GLY A 206 13.16 6.42 -19.70
C GLY A 206 12.78 7.87 -20.03
N ARG A 207 12.14 8.14 -21.17
CA ARG A 207 11.66 9.47 -21.57
C ARG A 207 10.14 9.52 -21.56
N PRO A 208 9.51 10.64 -21.14
CA PRO A 208 8.07 10.80 -21.25
C PRO A 208 7.56 10.51 -22.66
N THR A 209 6.44 9.82 -22.77
CA THR A 209 5.85 9.48 -24.07
C THR A 209 5.21 10.71 -24.74
N THR A 210 5.03 10.62 -26.06
CA THR A 210 4.19 11.56 -26.82
C THR A 210 3.21 10.73 -27.66
N PRO A 211 1.89 10.80 -27.41
CA PRO A 211 1.22 11.61 -26.38
C PRO A 211 1.62 11.21 -24.95
N GLN A 212 1.51 12.17 -24.02
CA GLN A 212 1.77 11.94 -22.60
C GLN A 212 0.57 11.19 -21.98
N LEU A 213 0.87 10.23 -21.10
CA LEU A 213 -0.13 9.54 -20.29
C LEU A 213 0.31 9.61 -18.83
N ASP A 214 -0.54 10.23 -18.02
CA ASP A 214 -0.35 10.42 -16.58
C ASP A 214 -1.43 9.63 -15.83
N GLY A 215 -1.03 8.95 -14.77
CA GLY A 215 -1.94 8.29 -13.86
C GLY A 215 -2.70 9.26 -12.99
N ASN A 216 -3.88 8.84 -12.54
CA ASN A 216 -4.63 9.57 -11.54
C ASN A 216 -4.03 9.32 -10.15
N ASN A 217 -4.02 8.06 -9.70
CA ASN A 217 -3.37 7.66 -8.45
C ASN A 217 -2.19 6.69 -8.65
N ASP A 218 -2.22 5.89 -9.71
CA ASP A 218 -1.16 4.95 -10.09
C ASP A 218 -1.35 4.52 -11.55
N LEU A 219 -0.25 4.38 -12.30
CA LEU A 219 -0.25 3.64 -13.57
C LEU A 219 0.43 2.29 -13.38
N THR A 220 -0.27 1.21 -13.74
CA THR A 220 0.27 -0.14 -13.72
C THR A 220 0.40 -0.70 -15.13
N LEU A 221 1.58 -1.22 -15.49
CA LEU A 221 1.77 -2.00 -16.71
C LEU A 221 1.32 -3.45 -16.47
N LEU A 222 0.38 -3.97 -17.25
CA LEU A 222 -0.25 -5.26 -16.98
C LEU A 222 0.24 -6.41 -17.87
N ASP A 223 0.09 -6.27 -19.19
CA ASP A 223 0.39 -7.34 -20.14
C ASP A 223 0.83 -6.74 -21.47
N THR A 224 1.53 -7.53 -22.28
CA THR A 224 2.01 -7.17 -23.60
C THR A 224 1.71 -8.25 -24.60
N LYS A 225 1.18 -7.86 -25.76
CA LYS A 225 0.92 -8.75 -26.88
C LYS A 225 1.58 -8.20 -28.14
N SER A 226 2.25 -9.08 -28.86
CA SER A 226 2.74 -8.76 -30.21
C SER A 226 1.63 -9.04 -31.22
N VAL A 227 1.23 -7.99 -31.93
CA VAL A 227 0.15 -8.00 -32.91
C VAL A 227 0.71 -7.47 -34.23
N GLY A 228 0.95 -8.36 -35.19
CA GLY A 228 1.60 -7.99 -36.45
C GLY A 228 2.95 -7.30 -36.23
N ASP A 229 3.10 -6.10 -36.77
CA ASP A 229 4.28 -5.26 -36.67
C ASP A 229 4.26 -4.30 -35.45
N GLN A 230 3.35 -4.53 -34.50
CA GLN A 230 3.19 -3.70 -33.31
C GLN A 230 3.26 -4.51 -32.02
N ASP A 231 3.78 -3.91 -30.96
CA ASP A 231 3.59 -4.42 -29.60
C ASP A 231 2.57 -3.56 -28.89
N ILE A 232 1.59 -4.20 -28.27
CA ILE A 232 0.49 -3.53 -27.59
C ILE A 232 0.57 -3.89 -26.11
N VAL A 233 0.61 -2.87 -25.28
CA VAL A 233 0.66 -2.99 -23.82
C VAL A 233 -0.66 -2.53 -23.23
N LEU A 234 -1.25 -3.36 -22.38
CA LEU A 234 -2.40 -2.97 -21.57
C LEU A 234 -1.89 -2.27 -20.31
N ILE A 235 -2.37 -1.04 -20.10
CA ILE A 235 -2.04 -0.23 -18.93
C ILE A 235 -3.32 -0.01 -18.13
N LYS A 236 -3.23 -0.15 -16.81
CA LYS A 236 -4.27 0.26 -15.87
C LYS A 236 -3.97 1.62 -15.30
N ASN A 237 -4.97 2.48 -15.26
CA ASN A 237 -4.98 3.72 -14.50
C ASN A 237 -5.87 3.50 -13.27
N THR A 238 -5.24 3.51 -12.10
CA THR A 238 -5.93 3.28 -10.83
C THR A 238 -6.61 4.56 -10.38
N GLY A 239 -7.93 4.49 -10.22
CA GLY A 239 -8.78 5.59 -9.76
C GLY A 239 -9.17 5.48 -8.29
N GLY A 240 -10.30 6.11 -7.95
CA GLY A 240 -10.84 6.16 -6.58
C GLY A 240 -12.06 5.26 -6.39
N SER A 241 -12.75 5.41 -5.26
CA SER A 241 -13.90 4.56 -4.90
C SER A 241 -15.08 4.60 -5.88
N GLY A 242 -15.22 5.69 -6.65
CA GLY A 242 -16.23 5.81 -7.71
C GLY A 242 -15.87 5.11 -9.02
N CYS A 243 -14.57 4.95 -9.31
CA CYS A 243 -14.09 4.22 -10.48
C CYS A 243 -12.69 3.65 -10.20
N PRO A 244 -12.60 2.43 -9.62
CA PRO A 244 -11.33 1.85 -9.19
C PRO A 244 -10.30 1.69 -10.31
N ALA A 245 -10.73 1.33 -11.52
CA ALA A 245 -9.81 1.06 -12.62
C ALA A 245 -10.36 1.44 -13.99
N THR A 246 -9.54 2.19 -14.73
CA THR A 246 -9.67 2.38 -16.18
C THR A 246 -8.41 1.87 -16.87
N PHE A 247 -8.47 1.76 -18.19
CA PHE A 247 -7.46 1.06 -18.98
C PHE A 247 -7.13 1.84 -20.26
N TYR A 248 -5.92 1.62 -20.75
CA TYR A 248 -5.42 2.13 -22.02
C TYR A 248 -4.70 1.01 -22.77
N PHE A 249 -4.80 1.02 -24.09
CA PHE A 249 -3.87 0.30 -24.94
C PHE A 249 -2.78 1.26 -25.41
N VAL A 250 -1.53 0.90 -25.14
CA VAL A 250 -0.36 1.58 -25.70
C VAL A 250 0.21 0.73 -26.81
N GLN A 251 0.12 1.24 -28.02
CA GLN A 251 0.59 0.56 -29.23
C GLN A 251 1.94 1.15 -29.63
N LEU A 252 2.95 0.30 -29.75
CA LEU A 252 4.30 0.67 -30.18
C LEU A 252 4.60 0.01 -31.51
N SER A 253 5.16 0.78 -32.42
CA SER A 253 5.62 0.30 -33.72
C SER A 253 6.86 1.06 -34.16
N LYS A 254 7.35 0.76 -35.38
CA LYS A 254 8.45 1.53 -35.99
C LYS A 254 8.09 2.99 -36.24
N THR A 255 6.81 3.31 -36.41
CA THR A 255 6.35 4.69 -36.69
C THR A 255 6.21 5.52 -35.42
N GLY A 256 6.20 4.88 -34.25
CA GLY A 256 6.11 5.55 -32.96
C GLY A 256 5.15 4.85 -32.00
N LEU A 257 4.74 5.61 -30.99
CA LEU A 257 3.82 5.19 -29.94
C LEU A 257 2.48 5.89 -30.13
N SER A 258 1.39 5.16 -29.97
CA SER A 258 0.04 5.71 -29.89
C SER A 258 -0.70 5.13 -28.70
N ILE A 259 -1.58 5.93 -28.10
CA ILE A 259 -2.36 5.56 -26.92
C ILE A 259 -3.83 5.59 -27.31
N SER A 260 -4.59 4.57 -26.95
CA SER A 260 -6.03 4.55 -27.17
C SER A 260 -6.74 5.60 -26.32
N LYS A 261 -8.04 5.80 -26.57
CA LYS A 261 -8.92 6.42 -25.55
C LYS A 261 -8.89 5.57 -24.27
N GLU A 262 -9.14 6.24 -23.14
CA GLU A 262 -9.42 5.56 -21.88
C GLU A 262 -10.66 4.69 -22.02
N PHE A 263 -10.63 3.49 -21.44
CA PHE A 263 -11.77 2.58 -21.44
C PHE A 263 -11.85 1.76 -20.15
N GLY A 264 -12.92 0.99 -20.03
CA GLY A 264 -13.15 0.10 -18.89
C GLY A 264 -14.49 0.38 -18.23
N THR A 265 -14.90 -0.55 -17.37
CA THR A 265 -16.18 -0.46 -16.66
C THR A 265 -16.05 0.12 -15.27
N CYS A 266 -14.85 0.54 -14.83
CA CYS A 266 -14.45 0.76 -13.44
C CYS A 266 -14.15 -0.50 -12.63
N SER A 267 -14.30 -1.70 -13.19
CA SER A 267 -13.90 -2.94 -12.51
C SER A 267 -12.38 -3.18 -12.63
N ASP A 268 -11.74 -3.60 -11.53
CA ASP A 268 -10.38 -4.17 -11.59
C ASP A 268 -10.34 -5.55 -12.25
N ALA A 269 -11.49 -6.25 -12.33
CA ALA A 269 -11.55 -7.57 -12.93
C ALA A 269 -11.60 -7.47 -14.46
N TYR A 270 -10.60 -8.05 -15.12
CA TYR A 270 -10.56 -8.10 -16.58
C TYR A 270 -10.04 -9.45 -17.08
N HIS A 271 -10.33 -9.74 -18.34
CA HIS A 271 -9.76 -10.84 -19.08
C HIS A 271 -9.28 -10.35 -20.45
N LEU A 272 -7.97 -10.39 -20.66
CA LEU A 272 -7.36 -10.04 -21.95
C LEU A 272 -7.18 -11.29 -22.80
N ASN A 273 -7.75 -11.28 -24.00
CA ASN A 273 -7.57 -12.32 -25.00
C ASN A 273 -7.14 -11.70 -26.34
N GLN A 274 -6.36 -12.45 -27.12
CA GLN A 274 -6.00 -12.09 -28.49
C GLN A 274 -6.68 -13.03 -29.47
N THR A 275 -7.32 -12.47 -30.50
CA THR A 275 -7.96 -13.23 -31.56
C THR A 275 -7.46 -12.71 -32.90
N GLY A 276 -6.52 -13.44 -33.50
CA GLY A 276 -5.79 -12.97 -34.69
C GLY A 276 -5.03 -11.68 -34.38
N ASN A 277 -5.40 -10.61 -35.09
CA ASN A 277 -4.80 -9.29 -34.93
C ASN A 277 -5.60 -8.35 -33.99
N SER A 278 -6.66 -8.85 -33.36
CA SER A 278 -7.47 -8.04 -32.46
C SER A 278 -7.22 -8.44 -31.01
N LEU A 279 -7.23 -7.44 -30.11
CA LEU A 279 -7.18 -7.65 -28.66
C LEU A 279 -8.54 -7.38 -28.05
N ASN A 280 -8.98 -8.26 -27.15
CA ASN A 280 -10.27 -8.20 -26.49
C ASN A 280 -10.06 -8.17 -24.99
N VAL A 281 -10.48 -7.09 -24.34
CA VAL A 281 -10.56 -6.98 -22.88
C VAL A 281 -12.01 -7.14 -22.47
N THR A 282 -12.31 -8.23 -21.79
CA THR A 282 -13.63 -8.50 -21.23
C THR A 282 -13.66 -8.11 -19.76
N MET A 283 -14.69 -7.39 -19.35
CA MET A 283 -14.87 -6.90 -17.98
C MET A 283 -16.31 -7.07 -17.52
N PRO A 284 -16.56 -7.34 -16.23
CA PRO A 284 -17.90 -7.22 -15.67
C PRO A 284 -18.29 -5.75 -15.57
N GLY A 285 -19.60 -5.46 -15.59
CA GLY A 285 -20.09 -4.14 -15.21
C GLY A 285 -19.75 -3.83 -13.74
N PHE A 286 -19.65 -2.55 -13.41
CA PHE A 286 -19.38 -2.10 -12.06
C PHE A 286 -20.35 -1.01 -11.66
N LEU A 287 -20.78 -1.06 -10.40
CA LEU A 287 -21.47 0.03 -9.74
C LEU A 287 -20.74 0.32 -8.42
N GLY A 288 -20.65 1.61 -8.11
CA GLY A 288 -19.89 2.08 -6.95
C GLY A 288 -20.40 1.50 -5.62
N PRO A 289 -19.58 1.56 -4.56
CA PRO A 289 -19.90 0.95 -3.28
C PRO A 289 -21.12 1.58 -2.59
N PHE A 290 -21.55 2.76 -3.02
CA PHE A 290 -22.72 3.48 -2.50
C PHE A 290 -24.06 3.00 -3.10
N GLU A 291 -24.01 2.19 -4.16
CA GLU A 291 -25.21 1.63 -4.78
C GLU A 291 -25.76 0.43 -3.99
N PRO A 292 -27.08 0.18 -4.02
CA PRO A 292 -27.68 -0.99 -3.40
C PRO A 292 -27.06 -2.30 -3.89
N GLU A 293 -26.82 -3.25 -2.99
CA GLU A 293 -26.15 -4.53 -3.32
C GLU A 293 -26.80 -5.26 -4.50
N GLN A 294 -28.13 -5.29 -4.57
CA GLN A 294 -28.86 -5.91 -5.67
C GLN A 294 -28.50 -5.29 -7.03
N ASN A 295 -28.30 -3.98 -7.08
CA ASN A 295 -27.90 -3.30 -8.31
C ASN A 295 -26.44 -3.63 -8.65
N ARG A 296 -25.55 -3.67 -7.65
CA ARG A 296 -24.14 -4.05 -7.84
C ARG A 296 -24.01 -5.46 -8.38
N SER A 297 -24.67 -6.45 -7.75
CA SER A 297 -24.67 -7.83 -8.24
C SER A 297 -25.30 -7.97 -9.63
N ALA A 298 -26.26 -7.10 -10.00
CA ALA A 298 -26.82 -7.10 -11.34
C ALA A 298 -25.84 -6.52 -12.37
N ALA A 299 -25.08 -5.48 -12.01
CA ALA A 299 -24.04 -4.90 -12.85
C ALA A 299 -22.88 -5.87 -13.08
N GLU A 300 -22.43 -6.60 -12.04
CA GLU A 300 -21.35 -7.58 -12.15
C GLU A 300 -21.66 -8.74 -13.13
N LYS A 301 -22.95 -9.03 -13.35
CA LYS A 301 -23.40 -10.03 -14.33
C LYS A 301 -23.39 -9.50 -15.76
N GLN A 302 -23.35 -8.18 -15.96
CA GLN A 302 -23.21 -7.59 -17.28
C GLN A 302 -21.79 -7.79 -17.76
N LYS A 303 -21.64 -8.18 -19.03
CA LYS A 303 -20.35 -8.41 -19.67
C LYS A 303 -20.11 -7.31 -20.68
N HIS A 304 -18.98 -6.62 -20.55
CA HIS A 304 -18.50 -5.63 -21.49
C HIS A 304 -17.26 -6.19 -22.18
N THR A 305 -17.19 -6.04 -23.50
CA THR A 305 -16.02 -6.43 -24.28
C THR A 305 -15.48 -5.22 -25.04
N PHE A 306 -14.28 -4.82 -24.67
CA PHE A 306 -13.52 -3.78 -25.34
C PHE A 306 -12.60 -4.44 -26.37
N THR A 307 -12.78 -4.12 -27.64
CA THR A 307 -11.99 -4.68 -28.74
C THR A 307 -11.13 -3.59 -29.35
N LEU A 308 -9.82 -3.80 -29.35
CA LEU A 308 -8.89 -3.05 -30.17
C LEU A 308 -8.61 -3.86 -31.44
N ASP A 309 -9.02 -3.31 -32.58
CA ASP A 309 -8.77 -3.90 -33.89
C ASP A 309 -8.32 -2.81 -34.87
N ASN A 310 -7.18 -3.01 -35.51
CA ASN A 310 -6.58 -2.03 -36.44
C ASN A 310 -6.51 -0.60 -35.88
N GLY A 311 -6.18 -0.46 -34.59
CA GLY A 311 -6.11 0.82 -33.88
C GLY A 311 -7.45 1.44 -33.49
N ILE A 312 -8.58 0.82 -33.85
CA ILE A 312 -9.93 1.26 -33.49
C ILE A 312 -10.34 0.54 -32.22
N LEU A 313 -10.69 1.31 -31.19
CA LEU A 313 -11.25 0.80 -29.95
C LEU A 313 -12.78 0.84 -30.01
N SER A 314 -13.40 -0.27 -29.63
CA SER A 314 -14.86 -0.40 -29.56
C SER A 314 -15.29 -1.09 -28.27
N GLU A 315 -16.48 -0.79 -27.80
CA GLU A 315 -17.14 -1.48 -26.70
C GLU A 315 -18.38 -2.20 -27.22
N ASN A 316 -18.45 -3.51 -27.03
CA ASN A 316 -19.57 -4.35 -27.47
C ASN A 316 -19.92 -4.12 -28.96
N GLY A 317 -18.88 -3.92 -29.78
CA GLY A 317 -18.97 -3.67 -31.23
C GLY A 317 -19.29 -2.23 -31.63
N LYS A 318 -19.45 -1.29 -30.68
CA LYS A 318 -19.65 0.13 -30.95
C LYS A 318 -18.35 0.91 -30.75
N PRO A 319 -17.86 1.68 -31.75
CA PRO A 319 -16.65 2.49 -31.58
C PRO A 319 -16.73 3.48 -30.43
N LEU A 320 -15.62 3.66 -29.70
CA LEU A 320 -15.47 4.64 -28.62
C LEU A 320 -14.94 5.99 -29.12
#